data_AF-A0A972DSE0-F1
#
_entry.id   AF-A0A972DSE0-F1
#
_cell.length_a   1.000
_cell.length_b   1.000
_cell.length_c   1.000
_cell.angle_alpha   90.00
_cell.angle_beta   90.00
_cell.angle_gamma   90.00
#
_symmetry.space_group_name_H-M   'P 1'
#
loop_
_entity.id
_entity.type
_entity.pdbx_description
1 polymer ?
#
loop_
_entity_poly.entity_id
_entity_poly.type
_entity_poly.pdbx_seq_one_letter_code
_entity_poly.pdbx_strand_id
1 'polypeptide(L)' 'PCDAPPQGAAPAPGFKPTDISPWQTARPAGVCIPWSEKQKELPPIQRHEDMVERIWSEIEGLGNMFIYQVLVSF' A
#
# COMPACT_ATOMS: atom_id res chain seq x y z
N PRO A 1 21.88 0.64 -5.81
CA PRO A 1 20.51 0.92 -5.31
C PRO A 1 19.51 -0.24 -5.53
N CYS A 2 19.98 -1.50 -5.57
CA CYS A 2 19.13 -2.68 -5.81
C CYS A 2 19.29 -3.79 -4.76
N ASP A 3 19.94 -3.51 -3.62
CA ASP A 3 20.24 -4.52 -2.59
C ASP A 3 19.17 -4.63 -1.50
N ALA A 4 17.98 -4.04 -1.70
CA ALA A 4 16.89 -4.21 -0.75
C ALA A 4 16.33 -5.64 -0.88
N PRO A 5 16.21 -6.39 0.22
CA PRO A 5 15.60 -7.72 0.18
C PRO A 5 14.17 -7.63 -0.38
N PRO A 6 13.72 -8.65 -1.14
CA PRO A 6 12.39 -8.63 -1.74
C PRO A 6 11.33 -8.48 -0.65
N GLN A 7 10.36 -7.58 -0.90
CA GLN A 7 9.20 -7.39 -0.04
C GLN A 7 8.52 -8.74 0.21
N GLY A 8 8.42 -9.16 1.47
CA GLY A 8 7.78 -10.42 1.87
C GLY A 8 8.71 -11.61 2.10
N ALA A 9 10.04 -11.44 1.99
CA ALA A 9 10.98 -12.50 2.40
C ALA A 9 10.81 -12.84 3.89
N ALA A 10 11.00 -14.12 4.24
CA ALA A 10 11.02 -14.53 5.63
C ALA A 10 12.05 -13.69 6.41
N PRO A 11 11.68 -13.15 7.58
CA PRO A 11 12.61 -12.36 8.38
C PRO A 11 13.84 -13.18 8.72
N ALA A 12 15.03 -12.60 8.58
CA ALA A 12 16.28 -13.25 8.95
C ALA A 12 16.25 -13.66 10.44
N PRO A 13 16.93 -14.76 10.83
CA PRO A 13 17.03 -15.13 12.24
C PRO A 13 17.69 -13.99 13.03
N GLY A 14 16.90 -13.32 13.89
CA GLY A 14 17.31 -12.12 14.63
C GLY A 14 16.60 -10.81 14.25
N PHE A 15 15.61 -10.85 13.35
CA PHE A 15 14.82 -9.68 12.94
C PHE A 15 14.20 -8.94 14.12
N LYS A 16 14.53 -7.66 14.26
CA LYS A 16 13.91 -6.76 15.22
C LYS A 16 12.87 -5.91 14.50
N PRO A 17 11.74 -5.54 15.14
CA PRO A 17 10.75 -4.66 14.54
C PRO A 17 11.30 -3.32 14.02
N THR A 18 12.45 -2.87 14.54
CA THR A 18 13.19 -1.69 14.06
C THR A 18 13.82 -1.85 12.67
N ASP A 19 13.92 -3.07 12.16
CA ASP A 19 14.47 -3.37 10.83
C ASP A 19 13.39 -3.25 9.74
N ILE A 20 12.13 -3.08 10.13
CA ILE A 20 11.03 -2.75 9.22
C ILE A 20 11.20 -1.30 8.81
N SER A 21 11.29 -1.04 7.51
CA SER A 21 11.41 0.33 7.04
C SER A 21 10.17 1.17 7.40
N PRO A 22 10.31 2.48 7.65
CA PRO A 22 9.18 3.34 8.02
C PRO A 22 8.07 3.36 6.97
N TRP A 23 8.42 3.17 5.68
CA TRP A 23 7.43 3.13 4.60
C TRP A 23 6.59 1.85 4.61
N GLN A 24 7.09 0.75 5.18
CA GLN A 24 6.33 -0.50 5.37
C GLN A 24 5.38 -0.43 6.56
N THR A 25 5.72 0.32 7.62
CA THR A 25 4.88 0.50 8.79
C THR A 25 3.92 1.69 8.69
N ALA A 26 4.18 2.64 7.78
CA ALA A 26 3.33 3.82 7.59
C ALA A 26 2.00 3.53 6.87
N ARG A 27 1.87 2.41 6.15
CA ARG A 27 0.65 2.09 5.38
C ARG A 27 -0.29 1.20 6.19
N PRO A 28 -1.59 1.55 6.29
CA PRO A 28 -2.55 0.68 6.93
C PRO A 28 -2.75 -0.62 6.15
N ALA A 29 -3.04 -1.70 6.87
CA ALA A 29 -3.31 -3.00 6.25
C ALA A 29 -4.53 -2.92 5.33
N GLY A 30 -4.46 -3.58 4.18
CA GLY A 30 -5.54 -3.58 3.17
C GLY A 30 -5.56 -2.36 2.25
N VAL A 31 -4.64 -1.39 2.44
CA VAL A 31 -4.49 -0.23 1.56
C VAL A 31 -3.19 -0.34 0.78
N CYS A 32 -3.28 -0.19 -0.54
CA CYS A 32 -2.15 -0.24 -1.44
C CYS A 32 -1.47 1.13 -1.55
N ILE A 33 -2.26 2.18 -1.80
CA ILE A 33 -1.88 3.57 -2.01
C ILE A 33 -2.85 4.47 -1.21
N PRO A 34 -2.40 5.11 -0.12
CA PRO A 34 -3.22 6.03 0.64
C PRO A 34 -3.73 7.22 -0.19
N TRP A 35 -4.92 7.73 0.13
CA TRP A 35 -5.51 8.89 -0.55
C TRP A 35 -4.57 10.11 -0.56
N SER A 36 -3.86 10.35 0.54
CA SER A 36 -2.87 11.44 0.65
C SER A 36 -1.69 11.34 -0.32
N GLU A 37 -1.35 10.13 -0.77
CA GLU A 37 -0.37 9.91 -1.84
C GLU A 37 -1.05 10.09 -3.21
N LYS A 38 -2.25 9.53 -3.40
CA LYS A 38 -2.96 9.59 -4.68
C LYS A 38 -3.36 11.01 -5.08
N GLN A 39 -3.76 11.84 -4.12
CA GLN A 39 -4.14 13.23 -4.35
C GLN A 39 -3.04 14.07 -5.00
N LYS A 40 -1.76 13.75 -4.73
CA LYS A 40 -0.62 14.48 -5.30
C LYS A 40 -0.46 14.25 -6.81
N GLU A 41 -0.97 13.13 -7.30
CA GLU A 41 -0.94 12.76 -8.73
C GLU A 41 -2.14 13.34 -9.49
N LEU A 42 -3.26 13.58 -8.79
CA LEU A 42 -4.49 14.03 -9.41
C LEU A 42 -4.49 15.56 -9.63
N PRO A 43 -5.05 16.04 -10.75
CA PRO A 43 -5.33 17.46 -10.91
C PRO A 43 -6.34 17.93 -9.84
N PRO A 44 -6.41 19.25 -9.55
CA PRO A 44 -7.29 19.78 -8.52
C PRO A 44 -8.75 19.31 -8.69
N ILE A 45 -9.26 18.55 -7.73
CA ILE A 45 -10.61 17.97 -7.77
C ILE A 45 -11.60 19.09 -7.42
N GLN A 46 -12.40 19.51 -8.40
CA GLN A 46 -13.11 20.79 -8.32
C GLN A 46 -14.35 20.82 -7.41
N ARG A 47 -14.99 19.68 -7.10
CA ARG A 47 -16.34 19.73 -6.51
C ARG A 47 -16.73 18.65 -5.51
N HIS A 48 -16.14 17.45 -5.60
CA HIS A 48 -16.56 16.29 -4.81
C HIS A 48 -15.36 15.45 -4.36
N GLU A 49 -14.39 16.08 -3.69
CA GLU A 49 -13.19 15.39 -3.19
C GLU A 49 -13.54 14.28 -2.20
N ASP A 50 -14.52 14.52 -1.33
CA ASP A 50 -15.06 13.56 -0.36
C ASP A 50 -15.57 12.28 -1.02
N MET A 51 -16.27 12.42 -2.14
CA MET A 51 -16.79 11.29 -2.91
C MET A 51 -15.64 10.50 -3.55
N VAL A 52 -14.65 11.18 -4.11
CA VAL A 52 -13.51 10.53 -4.76
C VAL A 52 -12.63 9.80 -3.72
N GLU A 53 -12.36 10.42 -2.58
CA GLU A 53 -11.64 9.80 -1.46
C GLU A 53 -12.36 8.53 -0.98
N ARG A 54 -13.69 8.61 -0.84
CA ARG A 54 -14.49 7.47 -0.43
C ARG A 54 -14.43 6.33 -1.45
N ILE A 55 -14.66 6.63 -2.72
CA ILE A 55 -14.61 5.63 -3.79
C ILE A 55 -13.21 5.01 -3.85
N TRP A 56 -12.17 5.83 -3.77
CA TRP A 56 -10.78 5.36 -3.72
C TRP A 56 -10.57 4.39 -2.55
N SER A 57 -10.96 4.78 -1.34
CA SER A 57 -10.81 3.95 -0.14
C SER A 57 -11.60 2.63 -0.23
N GLU A 58 -12.76 2.63 -0.88
CA GLU A 58 -13.57 1.41 -1.11
C GLU A 58 -12.90 0.44 -2.10
N ILE A 59 -12.23 0.94 -3.15
CA ILE A 59 -11.56 0.08 -4.16
C ILE A 59 -10.19 -0.44 -3.72
N GLU A 60 -9.51 0.25 -2.79
CA GLU A 60 -8.17 -0.12 -2.32
C GLU A 60 -8.14 -1.54 -1.73
N GLY A 61 -9.18 -1.92 -0.98
CA GLY A 61 -9.31 -3.28 -0.44
C GLY A 61 -9.44 -4.35 -1.54
N LEU A 62 -10.12 -4.03 -2.64
CA LEU A 62 -10.25 -4.94 -3.80
C LEU A 62 -8.91 -5.09 -4.53
N GLY A 63 -8.16 -3.99 -4.69
CA GLY A 63 -6.83 -4.02 -5.26
C GLY A 63 -5.86 -4.86 -4.43
N ASN A 64 -5.91 -4.70 -3.10
CA ASN A 64 -5.12 -5.52 -2.17
C ASN A 64 -5.46 -7.01 -2.29
N MET A 65 -6.75 -7.35 -2.35
CA MET A 65 -7.20 -8.73 -2.53
C MET A 65 -6.70 -9.32 -3.85
N PHE A 66 -6.76 -8.55 -4.95
CA PHE A 66 -6.28 -9.01 -6.25
C PHE A 66 -4.78 -9.37 -6.21
N ILE A 67 -3.95 -8.53 -5.59
CA ILE A 67 -2.52 -8.81 -5.42
C ILE A 67 -2.32 -10.14 -4.69
N TYR A 68 -3.05 -10.36 -3.59
CA TYR A 68 -2.97 -11.63 -2.86
C TYR A 68 -3.42 -12.83 -3.68
N GLN A 69 -4.51 -12.71 -4.45
CA GLN A 69 -4.98 -13.79 -5.30
C GLN A 69 -3.94 -14.17 -6.35
N VAL A 70 -3.24 -13.20 -6.95
CA VAL A 70 -2.15 -13.46 -7.90
C VAL A 70 -0.97 -14.16 -7.22
N LEU A 71 -0.58 -13.73 -6.01
CA LEU A 71 0.56 -14.30 -5.29
C LEU A 71 0.35 -15.74 -4.81
N VAL A 72 -0.90 -16.14 -4.53
CA VAL A 72 -1.21 -17.46 -3.97
C VAL A 72 -1.64 -18.47 -5.04
N SER A 73 -2.06 -17.99 -6.23
CA SER A 73 -2.56 -18.86 -7.30
C SER A 73 -1.46 -19.44 -8.21
N PHE A 74 -0.21 -18.94 -8.11
CA PHE A 74 0.95 -19.40 -8.89
C PHE A 74 2.08 -19.83 -7.96
#